data_AF-A0A8K0QB29-F1
#
_entry.id   AF-A0A8K0QB29-F1
#
_cell.length_a   1.000
_cell.length_b   1.000
_cell.length_c   1.000
_cell.angle_alpha   90.00
_cell.angle_beta   90.00
_cell.angle_gamma   90.00
#
_symmetry.space_group_name_H-M   'P 1'
#
loop_
_entity.id
_entity.type
_entity.pdbx_description
1 polymer ?
#
loop_
_entity_poly.entity_id
_entity_poly.type
_entity_poly.pdbx_seq_one_letter_code
_entity_poly.pdbx_strand_id
1 'polypeptide(L)'
;MQRLPSDPFTSPLWHFVAVLGINGETGQLRPAHHFTGILAGLIYTARAVVAEAALPSQDRAAMADLPERLAAIRKAWLCKSSYAPMGYVLNLLLYGKKIAFETGSRLAVVWNRDGTLLYFQGRPLAMETIRQLIASMTADAEDLLWDGLLFRPRKAEAEAEAGSSSGRRKGLGLLEREGRFLIPLATIRDDLTQTQRGQSFLHTNGLLGKEKEML
;
A
#
# COMPACT_ATOMS: atom_id res chain seq x y z
N MET A 1 -3.87 -39.16 -13.59
CA MET A 1 -4.22 -37.72 -13.46
C MET A 1 -5.22 -37.35 -14.53
N GLN A 2 -6.24 -36.55 -14.20
CA GLN A 2 -7.36 -36.22 -15.09
C GLN A 2 -6.98 -35.11 -16.10
N ARG A 3 -7.44 -35.21 -17.34
CA ARG A 3 -7.36 -34.16 -18.37
C ARG A 3 -8.74 -33.57 -18.68
N LEU A 4 -8.77 -32.32 -19.14
CA LEU A 4 -9.96 -31.51 -19.42
C LEU A 4 -9.95 -31.06 -20.90
N PRO A 5 -10.34 -31.91 -21.85
CA PRO A 5 -10.19 -31.62 -23.28
C PRO A 5 -11.33 -30.80 -23.89
N SER A 6 -12.55 -30.82 -23.34
CA SER A 6 -13.72 -30.16 -23.95
C SER A 6 -14.57 -29.39 -22.95
N ASP A 7 -15.25 -30.09 -22.03
CA ASP A 7 -16.06 -29.46 -20.97
C ASP A 7 -15.33 -29.55 -19.61
N PRO A 8 -14.83 -28.42 -19.07
CA PRO A 8 -14.15 -28.41 -17.78
C PRO A 8 -15.08 -28.82 -16.62
N PHE A 9 -16.40 -28.66 -16.75
CA PHE A 9 -17.36 -29.00 -15.69
C PHE A 9 -17.60 -30.52 -15.54
N THR A 10 -17.14 -31.32 -16.50
CA THR A 10 -17.11 -32.80 -16.35
C THR A 10 -16.08 -33.25 -15.32
N SER A 11 -15.12 -32.41 -14.95
CA SER A 11 -14.18 -32.75 -13.88
C SER A 11 -14.79 -32.50 -12.52
N PRO A 12 -14.87 -33.53 -11.66
CA PRO A 12 -15.31 -33.34 -10.27
C PRO A 12 -14.37 -32.42 -9.50
N LEU A 13 -13.07 -32.41 -9.84
CA LEU A 13 -12.10 -31.51 -9.23
C LEU A 13 -12.38 -30.05 -9.62
N TRP A 14 -12.69 -29.79 -10.89
CA TRP A 14 -13.07 -28.45 -11.33
C TRP A 14 -14.41 -28.01 -10.75
N HIS A 15 -15.38 -28.93 -10.67
CA HIS A 15 -16.67 -28.68 -10.03
C HIS A 15 -16.49 -28.31 -8.55
N PHE A 16 -15.64 -29.04 -7.83
CA PHE A 16 -15.28 -28.71 -6.45
C PHE A 16 -14.67 -27.31 -6.32
N VAL A 17 -13.75 -26.94 -7.22
CA VAL A 17 -13.18 -25.58 -7.27
C VAL A 17 -14.27 -24.52 -7.48
N ALA A 18 -15.23 -24.78 -8.37
CA ALA A 18 -16.34 -23.87 -8.62
C ALA A 18 -17.21 -23.68 -7.38
N VAL A 19 -17.53 -24.76 -6.66
CA VAL A 19 -18.30 -24.71 -5.39
C VAL A 19 -17.55 -23.92 -4.32
N LEU A 20 -16.23 -24.06 -4.23
CA LEU A 20 -15.41 -23.25 -3.30
C LEU A 20 -15.48 -21.75 -3.61
N GLY A 21 -15.86 -21.37 -4.83
CA GLY A 21 -16.11 -19.99 -5.23
C GLY A 21 -17.38 -19.39 -4.61
N ILE A 22 -18.25 -20.20 -4.02
CA ILE A 22 -19.49 -19.76 -3.37
C ILE A 22 -19.26 -19.60 -1.87
N ASN A 23 -19.80 -18.52 -1.28
CA ASN A 23 -19.83 -18.36 0.17
C ASN A 23 -20.99 -19.17 0.74
N GLY A 24 -20.69 -20.12 1.64
CA GLY A 24 -21.70 -21.00 2.24
C GLY A 24 -22.71 -20.28 3.15
N GLU A 25 -22.34 -19.12 3.70
CA GLU A 25 -23.24 -18.35 4.58
C GLU A 25 -24.19 -17.44 3.82
N THR A 26 -23.71 -16.80 2.75
CA THR A 26 -24.49 -15.79 2.01
C THR A 26 -25.04 -16.29 0.67
N GLY A 27 -24.57 -17.45 0.19
CA GLY A 27 -24.89 -17.97 -1.15
C GLY A 27 -24.29 -17.14 -2.30
N GLN A 28 -23.56 -16.07 -2.00
CA GLN A 28 -22.97 -15.18 -3.01
C GLN A 28 -21.61 -15.69 -3.48
N LEU A 29 -21.21 -15.27 -4.69
CA LEU A 29 -19.87 -15.53 -5.18
C LEU A 29 -18.82 -14.78 -4.33
N ARG A 30 -17.76 -15.49 -3.96
CA ARG A 30 -16.65 -14.93 -3.20
C ARG A 30 -15.93 -13.89 -4.06
N PRO A 31 -15.53 -12.74 -3.48
CA PRO A 31 -14.74 -11.76 -4.20
C PRO A 31 -13.33 -12.28 -4.47
N ALA A 32 -12.68 -11.73 -5.51
CA ALA A 32 -11.40 -12.22 -6.00
C ALA A 32 -10.29 -12.27 -4.92
N HIS A 33 -10.21 -11.27 -4.03
CA HIS A 33 -9.19 -11.23 -2.96
C HIS A 33 -9.33 -12.38 -1.94
N HIS A 34 -10.55 -12.84 -1.65
CA HIS A 34 -10.75 -14.00 -0.78
C HIS A 34 -10.56 -15.31 -1.52
N PHE A 35 -11.06 -15.39 -2.76
CA PHE A 35 -11.02 -16.62 -3.52
C PHE A 35 -9.60 -16.96 -4.02
N THR A 36 -8.78 -15.96 -4.31
CA THR A 36 -7.35 -16.17 -4.69
C THR A 36 -6.55 -16.86 -3.58
N GLY A 37 -6.84 -16.59 -2.30
CA GLY A 37 -6.23 -17.30 -1.18
C GLY A 37 -6.58 -18.80 -1.16
N ILE A 38 -7.85 -19.13 -1.38
CA ILE A 38 -8.34 -20.51 -1.46
C ILE A 38 -7.68 -21.25 -2.64
N LEU A 39 -7.65 -20.62 -3.82
CA LEU A 39 -7.00 -21.18 -5.01
C LEU A 39 -5.49 -21.39 -4.78
N ALA A 40 -4.81 -20.47 -4.10
CA ALA A 40 -3.40 -20.63 -3.78
C ALA A 40 -3.15 -21.83 -2.85
N GLY A 41 -4.00 -22.03 -1.85
CA GLY A 41 -3.95 -23.21 -0.96
C GLY A 41 -4.18 -24.52 -1.73
N LEU A 42 -5.14 -24.54 -2.65
CA LEU A 42 -5.38 -25.71 -3.50
C LEU A 42 -4.18 -26.01 -4.42
N ILE A 43 -3.57 -24.97 -4.98
CA ILE A 43 -2.37 -25.15 -5.81
C ILE A 43 -1.21 -25.70 -5.00
N TYR A 44 -1.03 -25.23 -3.76
CA TYR A 44 0.02 -25.71 -2.88
C TYR A 44 -0.17 -27.19 -2.52
N THR A 45 -1.37 -27.57 -2.08
CA THR A 45 -1.69 -28.96 -1.74
C THR A 45 -1.55 -29.89 -2.94
N ALA A 46 -2.05 -29.50 -4.11
CA ALA A 46 -1.89 -30.29 -5.32
C ALA A 46 -0.42 -30.42 -5.75
N ARG A 47 0.40 -29.36 -5.60
CA ARG A 47 1.85 -29.46 -5.85
C ARG A 47 2.52 -30.46 -4.91
N ALA A 48 2.16 -30.48 -3.63
CA ALA A 48 2.70 -31.43 -2.67
C ALA A 48 2.34 -32.88 -3.04
N VAL A 49 1.07 -33.14 -3.39
CA VAL A 49 0.61 -34.48 -3.82
C VAL A 49 1.29 -34.91 -5.11
N VAL A 50 1.37 -34.02 -6.11
CA VAL A 50 2.04 -34.31 -7.38
C VAL A 50 3.54 -34.53 -7.18
N ALA A 51 4.18 -33.78 -6.29
CA ALA A 51 5.60 -33.95 -5.98
C ALA A 51 5.87 -35.29 -5.29
N GLU A 52 5.02 -35.71 -4.35
CA GLU A 52 5.16 -37.02 -3.72
C GLU A 52 4.89 -38.16 -4.71
N ALA A 53 3.89 -38.03 -5.58
CA ALA A 53 3.65 -39.00 -6.64
C ALA A 53 4.77 -39.04 -7.69
N ALA A 54 5.41 -37.90 -7.96
CA ALA A 54 6.55 -37.80 -8.86
C ALA A 54 7.81 -38.42 -8.25
N LEU A 55 8.05 -38.13 -6.98
CA LEU A 55 9.27 -38.42 -6.24
C LEU A 55 8.89 -39.05 -4.89
N PRO A 56 8.48 -40.33 -4.89
CA PRO A 56 8.11 -41.02 -3.66
C PRO A 56 9.24 -40.92 -2.64
N SER A 57 8.92 -40.46 -1.44
CA SER A 57 9.93 -40.17 -0.43
C SER A 57 10.72 -41.42 -0.02
N GLN A 58 10.12 -42.61 -0.15
CA GLN A 58 10.72 -43.92 0.11
C GLN A 58 11.84 -44.30 -0.88
N ASP A 59 11.68 -43.96 -2.17
CA ASP A 59 12.58 -44.41 -3.26
C ASP A 59 13.53 -43.29 -3.71
N ARG A 60 13.35 -42.07 -3.17
CA ARG A 60 14.03 -40.85 -3.60
C ARG A 60 15.55 -40.94 -3.54
N ALA A 61 16.10 -41.66 -2.56
CA ALA A 61 17.55 -41.81 -2.38
C ALA A 61 18.20 -42.71 -3.45
N ALA A 62 17.45 -43.62 -4.05
CA ALA A 62 17.92 -44.55 -5.08
C ALA A 62 17.66 -44.05 -6.51
N MET A 63 16.94 -42.94 -6.67
CA MET A 63 16.52 -42.42 -7.97
C MET A 63 17.56 -41.48 -8.59
N ALA A 64 17.92 -41.75 -9.85
CA ALA A 64 18.64 -40.81 -10.70
C ALA A 64 17.68 -39.79 -11.35
N ASP A 65 18.23 -38.67 -11.80
CA ASP A 65 17.54 -37.68 -12.65
C ASP A 65 16.24 -37.09 -12.07
N LEU A 66 16.24 -36.90 -10.74
CA LEU A 66 15.22 -36.14 -10.00
C LEU A 66 14.74 -34.85 -10.70
N PRO A 67 15.64 -33.93 -11.12
CA PRO A 67 15.22 -32.65 -11.69
C PRO A 67 14.50 -32.81 -13.03
N GLU A 68 14.93 -33.73 -13.90
CA GLU A 68 14.31 -33.95 -15.20
C GLU A 68 12.91 -34.56 -15.06
N ARG A 69 12.75 -35.51 -14.15
CA ARG A 69 11.45 -36.13 -13.86
C ARG A 69 10.46 -35.12 -13.29
N LEU A 70 10.92 -34.28 -12.36
CA LEU A 70 10.08 -33.21 -11.82
C LEU A 70 9.70 -32.20 -12.91
N ALA A 71 10.63 -31.85 -13.80
CA ALA A 71 10.37 -30.95 -14.93
C ALA A 71 9.32 -31.54 -15.89
N ALA A 72 9.41 -32.83 -16.22
CA ALA A 72 8.45 -33.52 -17.07
C ALA A 72 7.03 -33.50 -16.48
N ILE A 73 6.90 -33.84 -15.19
CA ILE A 73 5.61 -33.86 -14.48
C ILE A 73 5.06 -32.45 -14.32
N ARG A 74 5.91 -31.48 -13.98
CA ARG A 74 5.52 -30.07 -13.92
C ARG A 74 4.96 -29.59 -15.26
N LYS A 75 5.65 -29.89 -16.37
CA LYS A 75 5.23 -29.49 -17.72
C LYS A 75 3.89 -30.14 -18.11
N ALA A 76 3.69 -31.40 -17.76
CA ALA A 76 2.47 -32.13 -18.08
C ALA A 76 1.25 -31.70 -17.24
N TRP A 77 1.44 -31.35 -15.97
CA TRP A 77 0.32 -31.24 -15.02
C TRP A 77 0.24 -29.96 -14.20
N LEU A 78 1.34 -29.23 -13.98
CA LEU A 78 1.39 -28.06 -13.09
C LEU A 78 1.55 -26.73 -13.83
N CYS A 79 1.83 -26.76 -15.14
CA CYS A 79 2.03 -25.56 -15.92
C CYS A 79 0.71 -24.87 -16.28
N LYS A 80 0.80 -23.53 -16.40
CA LYS A 80 -0.24 -22.67 -16.97
C LYS A 80 -0.61 -23.18 -18.37
N SER A 81 -1.89 -23.03 -18.74
CA SER A 81 -2.45 -23.47 -20.04
C SER A 81 -2.29 -24.96 -20.36
N SER A 82 -2.04 -25.81 -19.36
CA SER A 82 -2.23 -27.26 -19.54
C SER A 82 -3.72 -27.59 -19.51
N TYR A 83 -4.13 -28.60 -20.27
CA TYR A 83 -5.47 -29.21 -20.17
C TYR A 83 -5.63 -30.05 -18.89
N ALA A 84 -4.88 -29.72 -17.83
CA ALA A 84 -4.99 -30.36 -16.53
C ALA A 84 -5.80 -29.45 -15.59
N PRO A 85 -6.58 -30.00 -14.64
CA PRO A 85 -7.33 -29.20 -13.66
C PRO A 85 -6.48 -28.13 -12.96
N MET A 86 -5.22 -28.46 -12.67
CA MET A 86 -4.25 -27.53 -12.09
C MET A 86 -3.90 -26.33 -12.99
N GLY A 87 -3.84 -26.53 -14.31
CA GLY A 87 -3.66 -25.44 -15.26
C GLY A 87 -4.83 -24.46 -15.25
N TYR A 88 -6.06 -24.97 -15.14
CA TYR A 88 -7.27 -24.16 -15.00
C TYR A 88 -7.32 -23.41 -13.67
N VAL A 89 -7.01 -24.07 -12.55
CA VAL A 89 -6.94 -23.43 -11.22
C VAL A 89 -5.88 -22.33 -11.21
N LEU A 90 -4.72 -22.56 -11.83
CA LEU A 90 -3.67 -21.55 -11.94
C LEU A 90 -4.08 -20.37 -12.82
N ASN A 91 -4.76 -20.62 -13.95
CA ASN A 91 -5.32 -19.56 -14.80
C ASN A 91 -6.34 -18.71 -14.02
N LEU A 92 -7.23 -19.35 -13.28
CA LEU A 92 -8.24 -18.68 -12.46
C LEU A 92 -7.60 -17.87 -11.32
N LEU A 93 -6.55 -18.40 -10.69
CA LEU A 93 -5.79 -17.66 -9.67
C LEU A 93 -5.13 -16.41 -10.27
N LEU A 94 -4.48 -16.53 -11.43
CA LEU A 94 -3.82 -15.40 -12.09
C LEU A 94 -4.84 -14.33 -12.50
N TYR A 95 -5.99 -14.75 -13.03
CA TYR A 95 -7.10 -13.86 -13.34
C TYR A 95 -7.63 -13.16 -12.09
N GLY A 96 -7.91 -13.92 -11.02
CA GLY A 96 -8.36 -13.37 -9.74
C GLY A 96 -7.34 -12.42 -9.11
N LYS A 97 -6.03 -12.68 -9.23
CA LYS A 97 -4.98 -11.78 -8.75
C LYS A 97 -4.96 -10.48 -9.54
N LYS A 98 -5.13 -10.54 -10.86
CA LYS A 98 -5.25 -9.35 -11.70
C LYS A 98 -6.44 -8.50 -11.26
N ILE A 99 -7.62 -9.12 -11.11
CA ILE A 99 -8.81 -8.41 -10.60
C ILE A 99 -8.55 -7.84 -9.21
N ALA A 100 -7.99 -8.62 -8.27
CA ALA A 100 -7.73 -8.14 -6.92
C ALA A 100 -6.76 -6.96 -6.89
N PHE A 101 -5.78 -6.94 -7.81
CA PHE A 101 -4.86 -5.82 -7.98
C PHE A 101 -5.54 -4.59 -8.58
N GLU A 102 -6.33 -4.77 -9.64
CA GLU A 102 -7.04 -3.69 -10.34
C GLU A 102 -8.21 -3.10 -9.53
N THR A 103 -8.87 -3.92 -8.70
CA THR A 103 -9.93 -3.46 -7.78
C THR A 103 -9.35 -2.57 -6.68
N GLY A 104 -8.02 -2.53 -6.53
CA GLY A 104 -7.33 -1.78 -5.50
C GLY A 104 -7.54 -2.36 -4.10
N SER A 105 -6.87 -1.77 -3.12
CA SER A 105 -7.34 -1.85 -1.73
C SER A 105 -8.83 -1.48 -1.75
N ARG A 106 -9.64 -2.07 -0.86
CA ARG A 106 -11.04 -1.63 -0.65
C ARG A 106 -11.08 -0.09 -0.66
N LEU A 107 -12.27 0.50 -0.81
CA LEU A 107 -12.53 1.81 -0.20
C LEU A 107 -12.20 1.66 1.30
N ALA A 108 -10.92 1.76 1.63
CA ALA A 108 -10.39 1.69 2.96
C ALA A 108 -10.95 2.87 3.72
N VAL A 109 -11.38 3.90 2.99
CA VAL A 109 -11.95 5.15 3.40
C VAL A 109 -13.29 5.31 2.66
N VAL A 110 -14.40 5.34 3.40
CA VAL A 110 -15.72 5.75 2.89
C VAL A 110 -16.17 6.96 3.67
N TRP A 111 -16.71 7.97 2.99
CA TRP A 111 -17.26 9.15 3.63
C TRP A 111 -18.77 8.99 3.84
N ASN A 112 -19.26 9.40 4.99
CA ASN A 112 -20.70 9.63 5.14
C ASN A 112 -21.14 10.76 4.19
N ARG A 113 -22.40 10.75 3.74
CA ARG A 113 -22.98 11.78 2.85
C ARG A 113 -22.81 13.19 3.40
N ASP A 114 -22.86 13.32 4.72
CA ASP A 114 -22.73 14.61 5.42
C ASP A 114 -21.26 15.05 5.58
N GLY A 115 -20.28 14.22 5.20
CA GLY A 115 -18.85 14.52 5.32
C GLY A 115 -18.31 14.58 6.74
N THR A 116 -19.12 14.24 7.75
CA THR A 116 -18.76 14.30 9.18
C THR A 116 -17.95 13.09 9.66
N LEU A 117 -18.23 11.93 9.06
CA LEU A 117 -17.62 10.64 9.43
C LEU A 117 -16.88 10.06 8.24
N LEU A 118 -15.70 9.55 8.53
CA LEU A 118 -14.84 8.77 7.65
C LEU A 118 -14.78 7.34 8.19
N TYR A 119 -15.17 6.36 7.40
CA TYR A 119 -15.06 4.96 7.78
C TYR A 119 -13.73 4.41 7.29
N PHE A 120 -12.81 4.11 8.21
CA PHE A 120 -11.58 3.39 7.89
C PHE A 120 -11.73 1.90 8.19
N GLN A 121 -11.68 1.04 7.17
CA GLN A 121 -11.87 -0.42 7.32
C GLN A 121 -13.14 -0.80 8.11
N GLY A 122 -14.22 -0.03 7.95
CA GLY A 122 -15.48 -0.23 8.66
C GLY A 122 -15.55 0.37 10.07
N ARG A 123 -14.46 0.98 10.57
CA ARG A 123 -14.46 1.73 11.83
C ARG A 123 -14.73 3.21 11.57
N PRO A 124 -15.71 3.84 12.25
CA PRO A 124 -15.97 5.26 12.10
C PRO A 124 -14.87 6.09 12.74
N LEU A 125 -14.41 7.11 12.02
CA LEU A 125 -13.51 8.17 12.47
C LEU A 125 -14.21 9.50 12.25
N ALA A 126 -14.30 10.32 13.30
CA ALA A 126 -14.84 11.67 13.16
C ALA A 126 -13.84 12.57 12.44
N MET A 127 -14.32 13.35 11.46
CA MET A 127 -13.47 14.30 10.74
C MET A 127 -12.87 15.37 11.65
N GLU A 128 -13.55 15.70 12.74
CA GLU A 128 -13.04 16.60 13.76
C GLU A 128 -11.77 16.05 14.40
N THR A 129 -11.73 14.76 14.74
CA THR A 129 -10.54 14.10 15.29
C THR A 129 -9.39 14.11 14.29
N ILE A 130 -9.66 13.91 13.00
CA ILE A 130 -8.64 13.96 11.95
C ILE A 130 -8.07 15.38 11.83
N ARG A 131 -8.92 16.41 11.84
CA ARG A 131 -8.49 17.82 11.80
C ARG A 131 -7.64 18.18 13.01
N GLN A 132 -8.07 17.76 14.21
CA GLN A 132 -7.33 17.97 15.46
C GLN A 132 -5.98 17.27 15.44
N LEU A 133 -5.91 16.02 14.94
CA LEU A 133 -4.66 15.29 14.78
C LEU A 133 -3.69 16.02 13.85
N ILE A 134 -4.16 16.51 12.70
CA ILE A 134 -3.31 17.26 11.77
C ILE A 134 -2.84 18.55 12.43
N ALA A 135 -3.75 19.31 13.06
CA ALA A 135 -3.39 20.56 13.74
C ALA A 135 -2.38 20.33 14.88
N SER A 136 -2.52 19.26 15.66
CA SER A 136 -1.56 18.92 16.72
C SER A 136 -0.22 18.50 16.14
N MET A 137 -0.20 17.69 15.07
CA MET A 137 1.03 17.31 14.39
C MET A 137 1.75 18.52 13.79
N THR A 138 1.01 19.49 13.25
CA THR A 138 1.60 20.74 12.75
C THR A 138 2.18 21.55 13.90
N ALA A 139 1.46 21.72 15.00
CA ALA A 139 1.96 22.43 16.18
C ALA A 139 3.20 21.75 16.78
N ASP A 140 3.19 20.42 16.90
CA ASP A 140 4.34 19.64 17.38
C ASP A 140 5.55 19.80 16.44
N ALA A 141 5.32 19.79 15.12
CA ALA A 141 6.36 20.02 14.14
C ALA A 141 6.91 21.45 14.20
N GLU A 142 6.05 22.46 14.37
CA GLU A 142 6.45 23.85 14.56
C GLU A 142 7.26 24.03 15.85
N ASP A 143 6.84 23.43 16.96
CA ASP A 143 7.55 23.47 18.24
C ASP A 143 8.92 22.75 18.10
N LEU A 144 9.00 21.61 17.43
CA LEU A 144 10.28 20.93 17.14
C LEU A 144 11.21 21.76 16.26
N LEU A 145 10.68 22.40 15.21
CA LEU A 145 11.46 23.29 14.36
C LEU A 145 11.97 24.51 15.12
N TRP A 146 11.10 25.10 15.95
CA TRP A 146 11.41 26.30 16.72
C TRP A 146 12.41 26.04 17.84
N ASP A 147 12.15 25.03 18.67
CA ASP A 147 12.96 24.76 19.87
C ASP A 147 14.15 23.83 19.60
N GLY A 148 14.05 22.90 18.66
CA GLY A 148 15.06 21.87 18.42
C GLY A 148 16.01 22.14 17.24
N LEU A 149 15.56 22.84 16.20
CA LEU A 149 16.21 22.84 14.88
C LEU A 149 16.54 24.23 14.30
N LEU A 150 16.76 25.24 15.16
CA LEU A 150 17.47 26.53 14.88
C LEU A 150 16.64 27.80 14.61
N PHE A 151 15.31 27.79 14.68
CA PHE A 151 14.54 29.04 14.45
C PHE A 151 14.37 29.95 15.67
N ARG A 152 14.79 29.50 16.86
CA ARG A 152 14.92 30.35 18.03
C ARG A 152 16.29 31.04 18.04
N PRO A 153 16.37 32.39 18.06
CA PRO A 153 17.65 33.08 18.18
C PRO A 153 18.33 32.64 19.47
N ARG A 154 19.62 32.32 19.38
CA ARG A 154 20.41 31.92 20.55
C ARG A 154 20.40 33.10 21.52
N LYS A 155 20.19 32.83 22.81
CA LYS A 155 20.09 33.84 23.88
C LYS A 155 21.18 34.93 23.84
N ALA A 156 22.37 34.59 23.31
CA ALA A 156 23.50 35.51 23.12
C ALA A 156 23.25 36.64 22.10
N GLU A 157 22.36 36.47 21.13
CA GLU A 157 22.05 37.48 20.11
C GLU A 157 20.89 38.39 20.55
N ALA A 158 19.91 37.87 21.29
CA ALA A 158 18.79 38.65 21.83
C ALA A 158 19.21 39.59 22.98
N GLU A 159 20.26 39.27 23.74
CA GLU A 159 20.82 40.15 24.78
C GLU A 159 21.67 41.28 24.19
N ALA A 160 22.19 41.13 22.95
CA ALA A 160 22.87 42.19 22.23
C ALA A 160 21.90 43.26 21.69
N GLU A 161 20.67 42.87 21.31
CA GLU A 161 19.63 43.82 20.86
C GLU A 161 18.77 44.39 22.01
N ALA A 162 18.63 43.69 23.14
CA ALA A 162 17.85 44.14 24.29
C ALA A 162 18.62 45.07 25.25
N GLY A 163 19.80 45.55 24.85
CA GLY A 163 20.59 46.56 25.55
C GLY A 163 20.01 47.98 25.49
N SER A 164 18.68 48.16 25.55
CA SER A 164 18.07 49.47 25.85
C SER A 164 16.56 49.32 26.09
N SER A 165 16.15 48.84 27.25
CA SER A 165 15.01 49.39 28.01
C SER A 165 14.65 48.46 29.18
N SER A 166 14.87 49.01 30.38
CA SER A 166 14.41 48.46 31.64
C SER A 166 12.88 48.45 31.69
N GLY A 167 12.28 47.27 31.90
CA GLY A 167 10.82 47.17 32.03
C GLY A 167 10.27 45.75 32.13
N ARG A 168 10.20 45.22 33.35
CA ARG A 168 9.20 44.25 33.86
C ARG A 168 8.64 43.21 32.87
N ARG A 169 9.35 42.10 32.64
CA ARG A 169 8.83 40.92 31.91
C ARG A 169 8.30 39.85 32.87
N LYS A 170 7.02 39.93 33.25
CA LYS A 170 6.20 38.78 33.67
C LYS A 170 5.02 38.71 32.70
N GLY A 171 5.11 37.88 31.67
CA GLY A 171 4.07 37.74 30.64
C GLY A 171 4.53 37.23 29.27
N LEU A 172 5.82 36.99 29.07
CA LEU A 172 6.44 36.68 27.77
C LEU A 172 6.35 35.19 27.35
N GLY A 173 5.32 34.47 27.77
CA GLY A 173 5.15 33.04 27.44
C GLY A 173 4.11 32.79 26.35
N LEU A 174 3.00 33.55 26.37
CA LEU A 174 1.90 33.36 25.42
C LEU A 174 2.03 34.23 24.17
N LEU A 175 2.63 35.42 24.27
CA LEU A 175 2.72 36.38 23.14
C LEU A 175 3.75 35.97 22.07
N GLU A 176 4.72 35.10 22.38
CA GLU A 176 5.69 34.60 21.38
C GLU A 176 5.12 33.50 20.47
N ARG A 177 3.91 32.98 20.74
CA ARG A 177 3.23 32.02 19.87
C ARG A 177 2.44 32.69 18.74
N GLU A 178 1.92 33.89 18.95
CA GLU A 178 1.05 34.63 18.00
C GLU A 178 1.75 35.16 16.73
N GLY A 179 3.00 34.75 16.47
CA GLY A 179 3.80 35.19 15.32
C GLY A 179 4.57 34.08 14.62
N ARG A 180 4.53 32.84 15.13
CA ARG A 180 5.40 31.75 14.64
C ARG A 180 4.92 31.28 13.28
N PHE A 181 5.82 31.28 12.30
CA PHE A 181 5.57 30.80 10.94
C PHE A 181 4.35 31.41 10.23
N LEU A 182 3.82 32.55 10.71
CA LEU A 182 2.77 33.29 10.03
C LEU A 182 3.33 33.89 8.74
N ILE A 183 3.09 33.21 7.63
CA ILE A 183 3.23 33.81 6.31
C ILE A 183 1.91 34.57 6.09
N PRO A 184 1.91 35.91 5.99
CA PRO A 184 0.70 36.65 5.69
C PRO A 184 0.07 36.10 4.40
N LEU A 185 -1.22 35.76 4.42
CA LEU A 185 -1.93 35.27 3.24
C LEU A 185 -1.82 36.26 2.06
N ALA A 186 -1.69 37.56 2.34
CA ALA A 186 -1.46 38.60 1.35
C ALA A 186 -0.09 38.49 0.63
N THR A 187 0.90 37.83 1.23
CA THR A 187 2.21 37.56 0.63
C THR A 187 2.30 36.18 -0.03
N ILE A 188 1.34 35.28 0.22
CA ILE A 188 1.24 34.02 -0.51
C ILE A 188 0.60 34.32 -1.86
N ARG A 189 1.44 34.52 -2.89
CA ARG A 189 0.96 34.35 -4.27
C ARG A 189 0.73 32.87 -4.48
N ASP A 190 -0.54 32.47 -4.37
CA ASP A 190 -0.97 31.13 -4.70
C ASP A 190 -0.78 30.93 -6.21
N ASP A 191 0.40 30.42 -6.60
CA ASP A 191 0.66 30.06 -7.97
C ASP A 191 0.09 28.67 -8.24
N LEU A 192 -1.24 28.56 -8.12
CA LEU A 192 -2.04 27.41 -8.57
C LEU A 192 -1.80 27.08 -10.05
N THR A 193 -1.05 27.91 -10.79
CA THR A 193 -0.66 27.60 -12.17
C THR A 193 0.53 26.64 -12.26
N GLN A 194 1.29 26.36 -11.18
CA GLN A 194 2.40 25.40 -11.26
C GLN A 194 1.98 23.92 -11.35
N THR A 195 0.73 23.59 -11.04
CA THR A 195 0.20 22.25 -11.39
C THR A 195 -0.36 22.18 -12.82
N GLN A 196 -0.41 23.30 -13.55
CA GLN A 196 -0.70 23.33 -14.98
C GLN A 196 0.47 23.88 -15.79
N ARG A 197 1.27 22.93 -16.31
CA ARG A 197 2.33 23.06 -17.33
C ARG A 197 3.76 23.15 -16.79
N GLY A 198 4.37 21.96 -16.66
CA GLY A 198 5.61 21.65 -17.37
C GLY A 198 6.88 22.46 -17.07
N GLN A 199 6.95 23.22 -15.98
CA GLN A 199 8.19 23.85 -15.53
C GLN A 199 8.57 23.34 -14.14
N SER A 200 9.74 22.71 -14.05
CA SER A 200 10.25 22.13 -12.82
C SER A 200 10.93 23.18 -11.93
N PHE A 201 11.00 22.86 -10.62
CA PHE A 201 11.63 23.65 -9.54
C PHE A 201 13.07 24.14 -9.83
N LEU A 202 13.74 23.54 -10.83
CA LEU A 202 15.10 23.88 -11.25
C LEU A 202 15.18 25.22 -12.00
N HIS A 203 14.10 25.66 -12.65
CA HIS A 203 14.14 26.84 -13.52
C HIS A 203 14.03 28.18 -12.78
N THR A 204 13.36 28.21 -11.63
CA THR A 204 13.05 29.46 -10.90
C THR A 204 14.10 29.88 -9.90
N ASN A 205 14.94 28.96 -9.42
CA ASN A 205 15.96 29.25 -8.40
C ASN A 205 17.35 29.58 -8.98
N GLY A 206 17.47 29.82 -10.30
CA GLY A 206 18.76 30.15 -10.93
C GLY A 206 19.79 29.03 -10.89
N LEU A 207 19.34 27.78 -10.70
CA LEU A 207 20.19 26.58 -10.59
C LEU A 207 20.48 25.91 -11.95
N LEU A 208 20.13 26.58 -13.06
CA LEU A 208 20.38 26.08 -14.40
C LEU A 208 21.90 25.92 -14.63
N GLY A 209 22.35 24.68 -14.85
CA GLY A 209 23.76 24.36 -15.06
C GLY A 209 24.55 23.91 -13.83
N LYS A 210 23.93 23.87 -12.64
CA LYS A 210 24.56 23.35 -11.40
C LYS A 210 24.29 21.86 -11.13
N GLU A 211 23.78 21.12 -12.12
CA GLU A 211 23.43 19.70 -12.00
C GLU A 211 24.61 18.78 -11.62
N LYS A 212 25.86 19.25 -11.75
CA LYS A 212 27.07 18.46 -11.44
C LYS A 212 27.63 18.65 -10.02
N GLU A 213 27.08 19.55 -9.20
CA GLU A 213 27.55 19.75 -7.82
C GLU A 213 26.73 18.98 -6.76
N MET A 214 25.75 18.16 -7.19
CA MET A 214 24.95 17.30 -6.30
C MET A 214 25.04 15.81 -6.67
N LEU A 215 26.27 15.34 -6.94
CA LEU A 215 26.64 13.92 -6.89
C LEU A 215 27.69 13.70 -5.80
#